data_AF-A0A316PJV5-F1
#
_entry.id   AF-A0A316PJV5-F1
#
_cell.length_a   1.000
_cell.length_b   1.000
_cell.length_c   1.000
_cell.angle_alpha   90.00
_cell.angle_beta   90.00
_cell.angle_gamma   90.00
#
_symmetry.space_group_name_H-M   'P 1'
#
loop_
_entity.id
_entity.type
_entity.pdbx_description
1 polymer ?
#
loop_
_entity_poly.entity_id
_entity_poly.type
_entity_poly.pdbx_seq_one_letter_code
_entity_poly.pdbx_strand_id
1 'polypeptide(L)'
;MKKLICGNGNTYEVHDETVCCPSGSANVRNYFEIYMPEEAMTFDQFETLCKNEEAMGTLRLQSMQGDEMLALSHYTVPAEIAKKRVALYDNQTGRPTEEVRLYARMEQLTYTEQKLAELGLM
;
A
#
# COMPACT_ATOMS: atom_id res chain seq x y z
N MET A 1 -10.72 -9.69 1.78
CA MET A 1 -10.30 -8.73 0.73
C MET A 1 -10.84 -7.35 1.06
N LYS A 2 -10.15 -6.31 0.60
CA LYS A 2 -10.51 -4.89 0.72
C LYS A 2 -10.41 -4.22 -0.66
N LYS A 3 -10.96 -3.02 -0.76
CA LYS A 3 -10.79 -2.14 -1.93
C LYS A 3 -9.82 -1.02 -1.58
N LEU A 4 -8.80 -0.84 -2.40
CA LEU A 4 -7.91 0.32 -2.40
C LEU A 4 -8.38 1.29 -3.48
N ILE A 5 -8.79 2.49 -3.08
CA ILE A 5 -9.17 3.57 -3.98
C ILE A 5 -8.02 4.58 -3.99
N CYS A 6 -7.44 4.80 -5.16
CA CYS A 6 -6.35 5.74 -5.39
C CYS A 6 -6.84 7.17 -5.66
N GLY A 7 -5.95 8.15 -5.57
CA GLY A 7 -6.27 9.57 -5.72
C GLY A 7 -6.77 9.93 -7.11
N ASN A 8 -6.34 9.19 -8.12
CA ASN A 8 -6.81 9.29 -9.50
C ASN A 8 -8.17 8.61 -9.75
N GLY A 9 -8.82 8.06 -8.71
CA GLY A 9 -10.11 7.39 -8.78
C GLY A 9 -10.06 5.91 -9.16
N ASN A 10 -8.90 5.37 -9.54
CA ASN A 10 -8.76 3.95 -9.81
C ASN A 10 -8.99 3.13 -8.54
N THR A 11 -9.65 1.99 -8.69
CA THR A 11 -9.97 1.10 -7.57
C THR A 11 -9.39 -0.27 -7.84
N TYR A 12 -8.73 -0.85 -6.84
CA TYR A 12 -8.08 -2.15 -6.92
C TYR A 12 -8.50 -3.04 -5.74
N GLU A 13 -8.60 -4.33 -5.99
CA GLU A 13 -8.76 -5.31 -4.91
C GLU A 13 -7.41 -5.59 -4.26
N VAL A 14 -7.40 -5.61 -2.93
CA VAL A 14 -6.20 -5.88 -2.13
C VAL A 14 -6.53 -6.86 -1.02
N HIS A 15 -5.52 -7.60 -0.55
CA HIS A 15 -5.67 -8.55 0.54
C HIS A 15 -5.88 -7.84 1.88
N ASP A 16 -6.43 -8.57 2.87
CA ASP A 16 -6.80 -8.03 4.17
C ASP A 16 -5.60 -7.61 5.01
N GLU A 17 -4.42 -8.14 4.70
CA GLU A 17 -3.14 -7.78 5.29
C GLU A 17 -2.67 -6.38 4.85
N THR A 18 -3.30 -5.77 3.84
CA THR A 18 -3.06 -4.36 3.48
C THR A 18 -3.40 -3.47 4.66
N VAL A 19 -2.40 -2.74 5.16
CA VAL A 19 -2.44 -2.09 6.49
C VAL A 19 -1.58 -0.84 6.54
N CYS A 20 -2.05 0.14 7.32
CA CYS A 20 -1.28 1.32 7.68
C CYS A 20 -0.60 1.11 9.03
N CYS A 21 0.70 1.40 9.08
CA CYS A 21 1.55 1.26 10.24
C CYS A 21 2.06 2.64 10.67
N PRO A 22 1.32 3.35 11.53
CA PRO A 22 1.78 4.62 12.10
C PRO A 22 2.93 4.37 13.07
N SER A 23 3.98 5.19 13.01
CA SER A 23 5.16 5.07 13.86
C SER A 23 4.95 5.68 15.25
N GLY A 24 3.99 6.61 15.39
CA GLY A 24 3.79 7.42 16.59
C GLY A 24 4.95 8.37 16.91
N SER A 25 5.93 8.50 16.01
CA SER A 25 7.14 9.29 16.18
C SER A 25 7.26 10.33 15.09
N ALA A 26 7.58 11.58 15.47
CA ALA A 26 7.83 12.65 14.51
C ALA A 26 9.09 12.41 13.65
N ASN A 27 9.98 11.51 14.08
CA ASN A 27 11.28 11.25 13.46
C ASN A 27 11.31 9.93 12.67
N VAL A 28 10.23 9.14 12.70
CA VAL A 28 10.16 7.87 11.98
C VAL A 28 8.98 7.95 11.02
N ARG A 29 9.23 7.70 9.75
CA ARG A 29 8.19 7.70 8.72
C ARG A 29 7.13 6.66 9.04
N ASN A 30 5.87 7.04 8.87
CA ASN A 30 4.79 6.06 8.81
C ASN A 30 4.93 5.28 7.50
N TYR A 31 4.46 4.03 7.48
CA TYR A 31 4.41 3.26 6.24
C TYR A 31 3.06 2.59 6.05
N PHE A 32 2.75 2.30 4.79
CA PHE A 32 1.54 1.65 4.33
C PHE A 32 1.96 0.46 3.47
N GLU A 33 1.57 -0.74 3.88
CA GLU A 33 1.86 -1.97 3.15
C GLU A 33 0.66 -2.34 2.30
N ILE A 34 0.90 -2.51 1.00
CA ILE A 34 -0.09 -2.91 0.02
C ILE A 34 0.21 -4.35 -0.38
N TYR A 35 -0.78 -5.22 -0.22
CA TYR A 35 -0.74 -6.60 -0.70
C TYR A 35 -1.84 -6.78 -1.73
N MET A 36 -1.47 -6.95 -3.00
CA MET A 36 -2.40 -7.09 -4.12
C MET A 36 -2.24 -8.48 -4.76
N PRO A 37 -3.34 -9.11 -5.24
CA PRO A 37 -3.25 -10.37 -5.98
C PRO A 37 -2.29 -10.26 -7.17
N GLU A 38 -1.53 -11.31 -7.46
CA GLU A 38 -0.56 -11.29 -8.56
C GLU A 38 -1.24 -11.11 -9.94
N GLU A 39 -2.46 -11.60 -10.07
CA GLU A 39 -3.27 -11.51 -11.28
C GLU A 39 -3.93 -10.13 -11.49
N ALA A 40 -3.88 -9.23 -10.51
CA ALA A 40 -4.56 -7.94 -10.60
C ALA A 40 -3.97 -7.03 -11.70
N MET A 41 -2.64 -7.09 -11.91
CA MET A 41 -1.92 -6.37 -12.95
C MET A 41 -0.50 -6.92 -13.12
N THR A 42 0.22 -6.49 -14.16
CA THR A 42 1.64 -6.84 -14.29
C THR A 42 2.48 -6.15 -13.23
N PHE A 43 3.66 -6.69 -12.94
CA PHE A 43 4.59 -6.07 -12.00
C PHE A 43 5.00 -4.65 -12.44
N ASP A 44 5.25 -4.43 -13.72
CA ASP A 44 5.62 -3.10 -14.25
C ASP A 44 4.47 -2.08 -14.10
N GLN A 45 3.22 -2.52 -14.29
CA GLN A 45 2.04 -1.68 -14.03
C GLN A 45 1.91 -1.34 -12.55
N PHE A 46 2.16 -2.31 -11.67
CA PHE A 46 2.16 -2.10 -10.23
C PHE A 46 3.27 -1.14 -9.78
N GLU A 47 4.49 -1.31 -10.31
CA GLU A 47 5.60 -0.41 -10.03
C GLU A 47 5.29 1.02 -10.51
N THR A 48 4.69 1.15 -11.70
CA THR A 48 4.25 2.43 -12.25
C THR A 48 3.17 3.08 -11.38
N LEU A 49 2.21 2.29 -10.87
CA LEU A 49 1.18 2.76 -9.94
C LEU A 49 1.80 3.29 -8.65
N CYS A 50 2.69 2.52 -8.03
CA CYS A 50 3.35 2.91 -6.76
C CYS A 50 4.24 4.15 -6.90
N LYS A 51 4.83 4.38 -8.07
CA LYS A 51 5.64 5.58 -8.37
C LYS A 51 4.80 6.79 -8.82
N ASN A 52 3.49 6.63 -9.01
CA ASN A 52 2.61 7.71 -9.44
C ASN A 52 2.15 8.52 -8.22
N GLU A 53 2.72 9.71 -8.05
CA GLU A 53 2.39 10.60 -6.92
C GLU A 53 0.92 11.04 -6.88
N GLU A 54 0.26 11.21 -8.03
CA GLU A 54 -1.16 11.59 -8.08
C GLU A 54 -2.04 10.42 -7.60
N ALA A 55 -1.74 9.20 -8.06
CA ALA A 55 -2.47 8.00 -7.65
C ALA A 55 -2.25 7.68 -6.16
N MET A 56 -1.02 7.85 -5.67
CA MET A 56 -0.63 7.50 -4.29
C MET A 56 -0.81 8.64 -3.29
N GLY A 57 -1.07 9.86 -3.76
CA GLY A 57 -1.18 11.06 -2.92
C GLY A 57 -2.34 11.01 -1.95
N THR A 58 -3.47 10.44 -2.35
CA THR A 58 -4.60 10.14 -1.46
C THR A 58 -5.08 8.71 -1.70
N LEU A 59 -5.31 7.97 -0.63
CA LEU A 59 -5.72 6.57 -0.68
C LEU A 59 -6.89 6.36 0.28
N ARG A 60 -7.85 5.52 -0.11
CA ARG A 60 -8.95 5.09 0.76
C ARG A 60 -9.02 3.57 0.75
N LEU A 61 -9.08 2.98 1.94
CA LEU A 61 -9.29 1.55 2.12
C LEU A 61 -10.73 1.33 2.55
N GLN A 62 -11.46 0.51 1.78
CA GLN A 62 -12.86 0.18 2.04
C GLN A 62 -13.03 -1.33 2.21
N SER A 63 -14.04 -1.72 2.99
CA SER A 63 -14.53 -3.10 2.99
C SER A 63 -15.12 -3.43 1.63
N MET A 64 -15.26 -4.72 1.30
CA MET A 64 -15.96 -5.11 0.08
C MET A 64 -17.43 -4.68 0.08
N GLN A 65 -18.05 -4.49 1.25
CA GLN A 65 -19.40 -3.96 1.40
C GLN A 65 -19.50 -2.43 1.19
N GLY A 66 -18.37 -1.73 1.07
CA GLY A 66 -18.32 -0.28 0.79
C GLY A 66 -18.19 0.61 2.02
N ASP A 67 -18.02 0.04 3.21
CA ASP A 67 -17.76 0.80 4.42
C ASP A 67 -16.32 1.34 4.38
N GLU A 68 -16.16 2.65 4.55
CA GLU A 68 -14.84 3.27 4.62
C GLU A 68 -14.15 2.89 5.92
N MET A 69 -12.99 2.24 5.78
CA MET A 69 -12.19 1.79 6.92
C MET A 69 -11.10 2.80 7.27
N LEU A 70 -10.47 3.40 6.26
CA LEU A 70 -9.29 4.23 6.44
C LEU A 70 -9.10 5.19 5.28
N ALA A 71 -8.81 6.46 5.58
CA ALA A 71 -8.34 7.45 4.61
C ALA A 71 -6.88 7.80 4.92
N LEU A 72 -6.04 7.78 3.89
CA LEU A 72 -4.59 7.98 3.98
C LEU A 72 -4.16 9.05 2.97
N SER A 73 -3.14 9.81 3.33
CA SER A 73 -2.60 10.88 2.50
C SER A 73 -1.07 10.90 2.58
N HIS A 74 -0.43 11.26 1.47
CA HIS A 74 1.01 11.48 1.36
C HIS A 74 1.89 10.21 1.52
N TYR A 75 1.34 9.02 1.28
CA TYR A 75 2.12 7.78 1.18
C TYR A 75 2.69 7.62 -0.25
N THR A 76 3.51 8.58 -0.67
CA THR A 76 4.00 8.70 -2.05
C THR A 76 5.43 8.22 -2.25
N VAL A 77 6.14 7.86 -1.17
CA VAL A 77 7.55 7.44 -1.26
C VAL A 77 7.64 5.91 -1.26
N PRO A 78 7.92 5.26 -2.39
CA PRO A 78 8.09 3.81 -2.41
C PRO A 78 9.41 3.41 -1.73
N ALA A 79 9.33 2.71 -0.61
CA ALA A 79 10.49 2.15 0.09
C ALA A 79 10.82 0.72 -0.37
N GLU A 80 9.80 -0.04 -0.77
CA GLU A 80 9.95 -1.39 -1.32
C GLU A 80 8.82 -1.64 -2.33
N ILE A 81 9.15 -2.19 -3.50
CA ILE A 81 8.18 -2.70 -4.48
C ILE A 81 8.69 -4.07 -4.92
N ALA A 82 7.90 -5.13 -4.72
CA ALA A 82 8.35 -6.50 -4.92
C ALA A 82 7.19 -7.46 -5.25
N LYS A 83 7.55 -8.66 -5.70
CA LYS A 83 6.68 -9.84 -5.60
C LYS A 83 7.05 -10.60 -4.32
N LYS A 84 6.13 -10.70 -3.37
CA LYS A 84 6.35 -11.42 -2.10
C LYS A 84 5.63 -12.75 -2.12
N ARG A 85 6.36 -13.80 -1.75
CA ARG A 85 5.78 -15.11 -1.46
C ARG A 85 5.25 -15.11 -0.03
N VAL A 86 3.96 -15.37 0.12
CA VAL A 86 3.25 -15.38 1.40
C VAL A 86 2.86 -16.81 1.72
N ALA A 87 3.28 -17.28 2.91
CA ALA A 87 2.86 -18.57 3.44
C ALA A 87 1.47 -18.42 4.06
N LEU A 88 0.53 -19.23 3.60
CA LEU A 88 -0.85 -19.30 4.06
C LEU A 88 -1.10 -20.64 4.74
N TYR A 89 -2.23 -20.73 5.43
CA TYR A 89 -2.67 -21.96 6.07
C TYR A 89 -4.00 -22.40 5.49
N ASP A 90 -4.04 -23.61 4.94
CA ASP A 90 -5.29 -24.21 4.48
C ASP A 90 -6.06 -24.75 5.70
N ASN A 91 -7.16 -24.09 6.04
CA ASN A 91 -8.01 -24.45 7.18
C ASN A 91 -8.71 -25.81 7.03
N GLN A 92 -8.81 -26.37 5.82
CA GLN A 92 -9.44 -27.67 5.58
C GLN A 92 -8.44 -28.83 5.69
N THR A 93 -7.24 -28.66 5.15
CA THR A 93 -6.22 -29.73 5.10
C THR A 93 -5.16 -29.60 6.20
N GLY A 94 -5.08 -28.44 6.85
CA GLY A 94 -4.11 -28.11 7.88
C GLY A 94 -2.67 -27.95 7.36
N ARG A 95 -2.49 -27.85 6.04
CA ARG A 95 -1.18 -27.75 5.40
C ARG A 95 -0.84 -26.31 5.05
N PRO A 96 0.46 -25.94 5.09
CA PRO A 96 0.89 -24.66 4.56
C PRO A 96 0.69 -24.65 3.04
N THR A 97 0.17 -23.53 2.54
CA THR A 97 0.11 -23.21 1.12
C THR A 97 0.95 -21.96 0.87
N GLU A 98 1.35 -21.71 -0.37
CA GLU A 98 2.11 -20.52 -0.72
C GLU A 98 1.40 -19.79 -1.86
N GLU A 99 1.36 -18.47 -1.78
CA GLU A 99 0.82 -17.57 -2.79
C GLU A 99 1.84 -16.48 -3.07
N VAL A 100 1.98 -16.05 -4.33
CA VAL A 100 2.77 -14.88 -4.69
C VAL A 100 1.83 -13.68 -4.79
N ARG A 101 2.22 -12.56 -4.19
CA ARG A 101 1.45 -11.31 -4.19
C ARG A 101 2.31 -10.15 -4.65
N LEU A 102 1.70 -9.18 -5.31
CA LEU A 102 2.29 -7.87 -5.54
C LEU A 102 2.34 -7.13 -4.20
N TYR A 103 3.50 -6.59 -3.86
CA TYR A 103 3.74 -5.95 -2.57
C TYR A 103 4.40 -4.60 -2.76
N ALA A 104 3.89 -3.59 -2.05
CA ALA A 104 4.59 -2.32 -1.90
C ALA A 104 4.58 -1.84 -0.45
N ARG A 105 5.72 -1.32 0.00
CA ARG A 105 5.80 -0.50 1.20
C ARG A 105 5.95 0.96 0.78
N MET A 106 4.88 1.71 1.01
CA MET A 106 4.83 3.14 0.75
C MET A 106 5.08 3.89 2.05
N GLU A 107 5.92 4.90 2.04
CA GLU A 107 6.24 5.72 3.20
C GLU A 107 5.65 7.11 3.06
N GLN A 108 5.28 7.66 4.21
CA GLN A 108 4.92 9.05 4.36
C GLN A 108 6.12 9.81 4.91
N LEU A 109 6.56 10.84 4.19
CA LEU A 109 7.59 11.76 4.67
C LEU A 109 7.19 12.31 6.05
N THR A 110 8.14 12.44 6.96
CA THR A 110 7.93 13.15 8.24
C THR A 110 7.57 14.60 7.99
N TYR A 111 7.02 15.28 9.00
CA TYR A 111 6.65 16.69 8.88
C TYR A 111 7.83 17.57 8.43
N THR A 112 9.01 17.38 9.03
CA THR A 112 10.22 18.12 8.66
C THR A 112 10.62 17.85 7.22
N GLU A 113 10.59 16.59 6.79
CA GLU A 113 10.88 16.22 5.40
C GLU A 113 9.89 16.88 4.44
N GLN A 114 8.58 16.85 4.73
CA GLN A 114 7.59 17.54 3.90
C GLN A 114 7.92 19.03 3.76
N LYS A 115 8.31 19.72 4.85
CA LYS A 115 8.73 21.12 4.79
C LYS A 115 10.01 21.36 3.99
N LEU A 116 10.96 20.44 4.02
CA LEU A 116 12.16 20.53 3.18
C LEU A 116 11.84 20.31 1.70
N ALA A 117 10.94 19.38 1.36
CA ALA A 117 10.46 19.18 0.00
C ALA A 117 9.74 20.41 -0.55
N GLU A 118 8.86 21.03 0.25
CA GLU A 118 8.16 22.29 -0.11
C GLU A 118 9.14 23.43 -0.43
N LEU A 119 10.32 23.43 0.19
CA LEU A 119 11.38 24.42 -0.04
C LEU A 119 12.34 24.03 -1.18
N GLY A 120 12.18 22.86 -1.81
CA GLY A 120 13.07 22.35 -2.85
C GLY A 120 14.45 21.92 -2.34
N LEU A 121 14.54 21.48 -1.08
CA LEU A 121 15.79 21.14 -0.39
C LEU A 121 15.99 19.63 -0.22
N MET A 122 15.20 18.80 -0.92
CA MET A 122 15.26 17.34 -0.86
C MET A 122 15.39 16.73 -2.25
#